data_AF-A0A8H2XFQ0-F1
#
_entry.id   AF-A0A8H2XFQ0-F1
#
_cell.length_a   1.000
_cell.length_b   1.000
_cell.length_c   1.000
_cell.angle_alpha   90.00
_cell.angle_beta   90.00
_cell.angle_gamma   90.00
#
_symmetry.space_group_name_H-M   'P 1'
#
loop_
_entity.id
_entity.type
_entity.pdbx_description
1 polymer ?
#
loop_
_entity_poly.entity_id
_entity_poly.type
_entity_poly.pdbx_seq_one_letter_code
_entity_poly.pdbx_strand_id
1 'polypeptide(L)'
;MSLNRIFGDFEPLFRLVEEPRAHSHSRQGVNHNHRQAVTELSEEEKEYVVRAELPGVQKKDLDIHVGNDGRSLTIEGRVHRTNKSQAQEPAENKQVSKDTSGPTETYDYRSTFSRTVWFLQAVDAKSAQAKLEDGILTLNIPKREETGTQRISLL
;
A
#
# COMPACT_ATOMS: atom_id res chain seq x y z
N MET A 1 -9.59 -29.64 26.61
CA MET A 1 -8.57 -29.00 27.47
C MET A 1 -7.21 -29.11 26.77
N SER A 2 -6.46 -28.00 26.74
CA SER A 2 -5.08 -27.78 26.24
C SER A 2 -4.79 -28.07 24.76
N LEU A 3 -4.47 -27.06 23.93
CA LEU A 3 -3.24 -26.21 23.84
C LEU A 3 -2.03 -26.95 23.26
N ASN A 4 -1.65 -26.69 21.99
CA ASN A 4 -0.52 -25.82 21.62
C ASN A 4 -0.13 -25.89 20.12
N ARG A 5 0.39 -24.74 19.63
CA ARG A 5 1.42 -24.52 18.56
C ARG A 5 0.97 -24.67 17.08
N ILE A 6 1.04 -23.63 16.23
CA ILE A 6 2.16 -22.79 15.74
C ILE A 6 2.87 -23.41 14.50
N PHE A 7 2.96 -22.61 13.43
CA PHE A 7 3.77 -22.72 12.19
C PHE A 7 3.53 -23.93 11.26
N GLY A 8 3.16 -23.66 10.01
CA GLY A 8 3.04 -24.72 9.01
C GLY A 8 2.74 -24.29 7.58
N ASP A 9 3.44 -23.29 7.04
CA ASP A 9 3.62 -23.16 5.58
C ASP A 9 5.12 -23.06 5.28
N PHE A 10 5.83 -24.12 5.64
CA PHE A 10 7.15 -24.45 5.10
C PHE A 10 6.90 -25.26 3.83
N GLU A 11 6.98 -24.61 2.67
CA GLU A 11 7.02 -25.28 1.37
C GLU A 11 8.25 -26.22 1.31
N PRO A 12 8.07 -27.53 1.06
CA PRO A 12 9.18 -28.47 1.05
C PRO A 12 10.04 -28.31 -0.21
N LEU A 13 11.32 -27.97 0.03
CA LEU A 13 12.38 -27.71 -0.96
C LEU A 13 12.93 -28.98 -1.66
N PHE A 14 12.15 -30.05 -1.81
CA PHE A 14 12.64 -31.29 -2.45
C PHE A 14 11.54 -32.04 -3.22
N ARG A 15 11.33 -31.65 -4.48
CA ARG A 15 10.96 -32.57 -5.56
C ARG A 15 11.74 -32.22 -6.83
N LEU A 16 13.01 -32.60 -6.83
CA LEU A 16 13.84 -32.69 -8.03
C LEU A 16 14.13 -34.16 -8.31
N VAL A 17 13.18 -34.87 -8.93
CA VAL A 17 13.42 -36.11 -9.69
C VAL A 17 12.41 -36.13 -10.85
N GLU A 18 12.94 -35.85 -12.05
CA GLU A 18 12.61 -36.44 -13.35
C GLU A 18 11.12 -36.50 -13.79
N GLU A 19 10.69 -35.61 -14.70
CA GLU A 19 10.66 -35.90 -16.15
C GLU A 19 10.10 -34.72 -16.98
N PRO A 20 10.50 -34.58 -18.26
CA PRO A 20 10.22 -33.43 -19.11
C PRO A 20 9.04 -33.68 -20.05
N ARG A 21 8.04 -32.78 -20.07
CA ARG A 21 7.28 -32.43 -21.28
C ARG A 21 6.30 -31.28 -21.06
N ALA A 22 6.67 -30.15 -21.65
CA ALA A 22 5.84 -29.14 -22.28
C ALA A 22 4.39 -29.04 -21.79
N HIS A 23 4.20 -28.34 -20.67
CA HIS A 23 3.00 -27.55 -20.47
C HIS A 23 3.45 -26.10 -20.37
N SER A 24 3.39 -25.41 -21.51
CA SER A 24 3.37 -23.96 -21.58
C SER A 24 2.08 -23.45 -20.94
N HIS A 25 1.97 -23.61 -19.61
CA HIS A 25 1.15 -22.69 -18.84
C HIS A 25 1.97 -21.43 -18.77
N SER A 26 1.61 -20.48 -19.62
CA SER A 26 1.85 -19.07 -19.41
C SER A 26 1.53 -18.73 -17.96
N ARG A 27 2.53 -18.84 -17.09
CA ARG A 27 2.63 -18.03 -15.89
C ARG A 27 2.66 -16.62 -16.41
N GLN A 28 1.47 -16.04 -16.56
CA GLN A 28 1.31 -14.65 -16.84
C GLN A 28 1.99 -13.95 -15.68
N GLY A 29 3.22 -13.51 -15.93
CA GLY A 29 4.03 -12.79 -14.97
C GLY A 29 3.23 -11.56 -14.61
N VAL A 30 2.63 -11.59 -13.42
CA VAL A 30 2.00 -10.44 -12.78
C VAL A 30 3.17 -9.54 -12.34
N ASN A 31 3.89 -8.95 -13.30
CA ASN A 31 4.81 -7.84 -13.06
C ASN A 31 3.95 -6.59 -12.84
N HIS A 32 3.14 -6.61 -11.78
CA HIS A 32 2.66 -5.36 -11.23
C HIS A 32 3.83 -4.85 -10.42
N ASN A 33 4.44 -3.75 -10.86
CA ASN A 33 5.32 -2.94 -10.02
C ASN A 33 4.50 -2.52 -8.80
N HIS A 34 4.38 -3.39 -7.80
CA HIS A 34 3.56 -3.17 -6.63
C HIS A 34 4.43 -2.37 -5.67
N ARG A 35 4.27 -1.05 -5.71
CA ARG A 35 4.92 -0.20 -4.74
C ARG A 35 4.29 -0.54 -3.38
N GLN A 36 5.10 -0.81 -2.38
CA GLN A 36 4.57 -0.94 -1.02
C GLN A 36 4.38 0.46 -0.45
N ALA A 37 3.18 0.73 0.06
CA ALA A 37 2.95 1.88 0.93
C ALA A 37 3.57 1.57 2.29
N VAL A 38 4.72 2.19 2.61
CA VAL A 38 5.29 2.12 3.96
C VAL A 38 4.27 2.74 4.90
N THR A 39 3.80 1.96 5.86
CA THR A 39 2.68 2.33 6.72
C THR A 39 3.05 2.09 8.17
N GLU A 40 2.82 3.09 9.00
CA GLU A 40 2.97 3.08 10.44
C GLU A 40 1.59 3.18 11.10
N LEU A 41 1.40 2.43 12.19
CA LEU A 41 0.22 2.49 13.04
C LEU A 41 0.68 2.84 14.45
N SER A 42 0.17 3.94 14.99
CA SER A 42 0.34 4.33 16.40
C SER A 42 -1.00 4.21 17.12
N GLU A 43 -0.98 3.62 18.32
CA GLU A 43 -2.15 3.52 19.17
C GLU A 43 -2.04 4.55 20.30
N GLU A 44 -3.05 5.41 20.39
CA GLU A 44 -3.23 6.33 21.51
C GLU A 44 -4.41 5.85 22.39
N GLU A 45 -4.72 6.58 23.46
CA GLU A 45 -5.80 6.20 24.38
C GLU A 45 -7.17 6.20 23.67
N LYS A 46 -7.45 7.24 22.88
CA LYS A 46 -8.79 7.49 22.28
C LYS A 46 -8.85 7.24 20.78
N GLU A 47 -7.72 7.12 20.11
CA GLU A 47 -7.67 6.98 18.65
C GLU A 47 -6.48 6.15 18.18
N TYR A 48 -6.55 5.73 16.93
CA TYR A 48 -5.42 5.22 16.17
C TYR A 48 -4.95 6.29 15.19
N VAL A 49 -3.63 6.46 15.08
CA VAL A 49 -3.00 7.32 14.08
C VAL A 49 -2.30 6.43 13.05
N VAL A 50 -2.77 6.46 11.80
CA VAL A 50 -2.17 5.71 10.69
C VAL A 50 -1.47 6.68 9.75
N ARG A 51 -0.19 6.43 9.47
CA ARG A 51 0.61 7.21 8.52
C ARG A 51 1.08 6.33 7.38
N ALA A 52 0.90 6.79 6.14
CA ALA A 52 1.36 6.08 4.95
C ALA A 52 2.13 7.00 4.01
N GLU A 53 3.30 6.56 3.55
CA GLU A 53 4.12 7.26 2.57
C GLU A 53 3.64 6.98 1.14
N LEU A 54 3.04 7.99 0.51
CA LEU A 54 2.34 7.92 -0.77
C LEU A 54 2.82 9.02 -1.74
N PRO A 55 4.13 9.14 -2.03
CA PRO A 55 4.64 10.22 -2.88
C PRO A 55 4.14 10.08 -4.32
N GLY A 56 3.64 11.19 -4.87
CA GLY A 56 3.12 11.25 -6.24
C GLY A 56 1.72 10.66 -6.41
N VAL A 57 1.05 10.24 -5.33
CA VAL A 57 -0.36 9.82 -5.37
C VAL A 57 -1.27 11.06 -5.25
N GLN A 58 -2.28 11.15 -6.10
CA GLN A 58 -3.30 12.20 -5.99
C GLN A 58 -4.47 11.72 -5.14
N LYS A 59 -5.16 12.64 -4.46
CA LYS A 59 -6.33 12.32 -3.61
C LYS A 59 -7.42 11.51 -4.33
N LYS A 60 -7.64 11.80 -5.62
CA LYS A 60 -8.64 11.10 -6.45
C LYS A 60 -8.26 9.66 -6.79
N ASP A 61 -6.98 9.31 -6.65
CA ASP A 61 -6.42 8.00 -6.97
C ASP A 61 -6.22 7.16 -5.69
N LEU A 62 -6.86 7.56 -4.58
CA LEU A 62 -6.88 6.87 -3.29
C LEU A 62 -8.28 6.36 -2.96
N ASP A 63 -8.34 5.13 -2.48
CA ASP A 63 -9.51 4.55 -1.84
C ASP A 63 -9.10 4.11 -0.42
N ILE A 64 -9.89 4.51 0.57
CA ILE A 64 -9.61 4.25 1.98
C ILE A 64 -10.92 3.80 2.62
N HIS A 65 -10.93 2.59 3.15
CA HIS A 65 -12.13 2.02 3.76
C HIS A 65 -11.81 1.25 5.03
N VAL A 66 -12.76 1.30 5.95
CA VAL A 66 -12.73 0.52 7.18
C VAL A 66 -13.62 -0.70 7.01
N GLY A 67 -13.06 -1.89 7.26
CA GLY A 67 -13.73 -3.17 7.13
C GLY A 67 -13.87 -3.90 8.47
N ASN A 68 -14.33 -5.15 8.41
CA ASN A 68 -14.35 -6.08 9.53
C ASN A 68 -14.98 -5.50 10.81
N ASP A 69 -16.13 -4.84 10.66
CA ASP A 69 -16.83 -4.15 11.76
C ASP A 69 -15.94 -3.15 12.53
N GLY A 70 -15.12 -2.38 11.81
CA GLY A 70 -14.23 -1.40 12.42
C GLY A 70 -12.88 -1.94 12.85
N ARG A 71 -12.52 -3.19 12.52
CA ARG A 71 -11.25 -3.80 12.96
C ARG A 71 -10.14 -3.77 11.92
N SER A 72 -10.44 -3.35 10.69
CA SER A 72 -9.43 -3.22 9.64
C SER A 72 -9.56 -1.88 8.92
N LEU A 73 -8.43 -1.33 8.50
CA LEU A 73 -8.35 -0.22 7.57
C LEU A 73 -7.55 -0.66 6.36
N THR A 74 -8.11 -0.47 5.17
CA THR A 74 -7.44 -0.72 3.89
C THR A 74 -7.22 0.59 3.16
N ILE A 75 -6.00 0.77 2.66
CA ILE A 75 -5.56 1.92 1.87
C ILE A 75 -5.13 1.38 0.51
N GLU A 76 -5.82 1.79 -0.54
CA GLU A 76 -5.52 1.41 -1.92
C GLU A 76 -5.25 2.66 -2.75
N GLY A 77 -4.40 2.52 -3.77
CA GLY A 77 -4.22 3.61 -4.69
C GLY A 77 -3.39 3.31 -5.92
N ARG A 78 -3.28 4.32 -6.78
CA ARG A 78 -2.55 4.25 -8.05
C ARG A 78 -1.62 5.44 -8.18
N VAL A 79 -0.38 5.18 -8.61
CA VAL A 79 0.60 6.21 -9.00
C VAL A 79 0.70 6.21 -10.52
N HIS A 80 0.52 7.38 -11.12
CA HIS A 80 0.79 7.63 -12.53
C HIS A 80 1.88 8.70 -12.63
N ARG A 81 3.06 8.34 -13.14
CA ARG A 81 4.13 9.30 -13.44
C ARG A 81 4.48 9.22 -14.91
N THR A 82 4.21 10.29 -15.64
CA THR A 82 4.72 10.48 -17.00
C THR A 82 5.82 11.52 -16.92
N ASN A 83 7.08 11.07 -17.02
CA ASN A 83 8.19 12.01 -17.15
C ASN A 83 8.28 12.43 -18.63
N LYS A 84 7.67 13.57 -18.97
CA LYS A 84 8.07 14.30 -20.19
C LYS A 84 9.27 15.15 -19.81
N SER A 85 10.47 14.74 -20.23
CA SER A 85 11.63 15.63 -20.19
C SER A 85 11.27 16.88 -21.00
N GLN A 86 11.17 18.02 -20.33
CA GLN A 86 10.96 19.30 -21.02
C GLN A 86 12.18 19.51 -21.92
N ALA A 87 11.96 19.46 -23.23
CA ALA A 87 12.89 20.01 -24.19
C ALA A 87 13.17 21.45 -23.77
N GLN A 88 14.43 21.76 -23.49
CA GLN A 88 14.87 23.11 -23.19
C GLN A 88 14.42 24.03 -24.33
N GLU A 89 13.69 25.09 -23.99
CA GLU A 89 13.50 26.26 -24.86
C GLU A 89 14.90 26.73 -25.33
N PRO A 90 15.09 27.06 -26.62
CA PRO A 90 16.39 27.49 -27.10
C PRO A 90 16.71 28.87 -26.52
N ALA A 91 17.58 28.91 -25.51
CA ALA A 91 18.23 30.15 -25.11
C ALA A 91 19.18 30.57 -26.23
N GLU A 92 18.83 31.65 -26.95
CA GLU A 92 19.75 32.39 -27.83
C GLU A 92 20.91 32.97 -27.01
N ASN A 93 21.97 32.19 -26.76
CA ASN A 93 23.34 32.61 -26.99
C ASN A 93 24.38 31.53 -26.62
N LYS A 94 25.34 31.39 -27.53
CA LYS A 94 26.72 30.86 -27.37
C LYS A 94 26.94 29.34 -27.33
N GLN A 95 27.34 28.88 -28.53
CA GLN A 95 28.62 28.20 -28.80
C GLN A 95 28.76 26.73 -28.39
N VAL A 96 28.31 25.88 -29.32
CA VAL A 96 28.86 24.57 -29.74
C VAL A 96 29.51 23.69 -28.65
N SER A 97 28.70 22.77 -28.12
CA SER A 97 29.15 21.44 -27.68
C SER A 97 28.35 20.39 -28.45
N LYS A 98 29.06 19.57 -29.20
CA LYS A 98 28.56 18.60 -30.16
C LYS A 98 28.15 17.29 -29.47
N ASP A 99 27.00 16.78 -29.89
CA ASP A 99 26.51 15.39 -29.80
C ASP A 99 26.41 14.75 -28.40
N THR A 100 25.20 14.77 -27.81
CA THR A 100 24.44 13.57 -27.40
C THR A 100 23.02 14.02 -26.96
N SER A 101 22.19 14.44 -27.91
CA SER A 101 20.73 14.43 -27.70
C SER A 101 20.25 13.00 -27.92
N GLY A 102 20.44 12.15 -26.90
CA GLY A 102 19.89 10.80 -26.87
C GLY A 102 18.35 10.82 -26.97
N PRO A 103 17.71 9.69 -27.32
CA PRO A 103 16.26 9.60 -27.38
C PRO A 103 15.64 10.14 -26.08
N THR A 104 14.69 11.07 -26.19
CA THR A 104 13.91 11.50 -25.04
C THR A 104 13.01 10.34 -24.64
N GLU A 105 13.52 9.49 -23.75
CA GLU A 105 12.77 8.34 -23.27
C GLU A 105 11.69 8.82 -22.30
N THR A 106 10.46 8.87 -22.80
CA THR A 106 9.28 9.10 -21.97
C THR A 106 8.96 7.79 -21.27
N TYR A 107 9.20 7.73 -19.96
CA TYR A 107 8.81 6.59 -19.14
C TYR A 107 7.45 6.88 -18.50
N ASP A 108 6.44 6.11 -18.88
CA ASP A 108 5.16 6.03 -18.21
C ASP A 108 5.24 4.97 -17.10
N TYR A 109 5.35 5.42 -15.84
CA TYR A 109 5.31 4.53 -14.69
C TYR A 109 3.88 4.49 -14.13
N ARG A 110 3.30 3.29 -14.13
CA ARG A 110 2.03 2.97 -13.47
C ARG A 110 2.28 1.94 -12.39
N SER A 111 1.86 2.26 -11.17
CA SER A 111 1.95 1.36 -10.03
C SER A 111 0.66 1.42 -9.24
N THR A 112 0.27 0.30 -8.65
CA THR A 112 -0.83 0.19 -7.71
C THR A 112 -0.31 -0.32 -6.39
N PHE A 113 -1.00 0.01 -5.30
CA PHE A 113 -0.72 -0.53 -3.98
C PHE A 113 -2.02 -0.81 -3.24
N SER A 114 -1.97 -1.80 -2.35
CA SER A 114 -3.02 -2.06 -1.36
C SER A 114 -2.34 -2.45 -0.05
N ARG A 115 -2.75 -1.81 1.04
CA ARG A 115 -2.23 -2.09 2.39
C ARG A 115 -3.38 -2.13 3.37
N THR A 116 -3.45 -3.21 4.14
CA THR A 116 -4.39 -3.35 5.25
C THR A 116 -3.64 -3.29 6.58
N VAL A 117 -4.18 -2.54 7.54
CA VAL A 117 -3.79 -2.55 8.94
C VAL A 117 -4.95 -3.02 9.80
N TRP A 118 -4.64 -3.72 10.89
CA TRP A 118 -5.64 -4.26 11.80
C TRP A 118 -5.58 -3.53 13.13
N PHE A 119 -6.75 -3.24 13.69
CA PHE A 119 -6.92 -2.60 14.98
C PHE A 119 -7.27 -3.65 16.04
N LEU A 120 -6.80 -3.41 17.27
CA LEU A 120 -7.15 -4.26 18.41
C LEU A 120 -8.57 -3.97 18.90
N GLN A 121 -8.95 -2.70 18.94
CA GLN A 121 -10.30 -2.23 19.24
C GLN A 121 -10.97 -1.74 17.96
N ALA A 122 -12.29 -1.92 17.86
CA ALA A 122 -13.04 -1.39 16.73
C ALA A 122 -12.99 0.14 16.68
N VAL A 123 -13.02 0.72 15.48
CA VAL A 123 -12.97 2.17 15.26
C VAL A 123 -14.32 2.75 14.84
N ASP A 124 -14.49 4.06 15.06
CA ASP A 124 -15.57 4.85 14.50
C ASP A 124 -15.10 5.55 13.20
N ALA A 125 -15.31 4.87 12.08
CA ALA A 125 -14.95 5.38 10.76
C ALA A 125 -15.67 6.68 10.37
N LYS A 126 -16.85 6.96 10.95
CA LYS A 126 -17.64 8.15 10.59
C LYS A 126 -17.02 9.44 11.11
N SER A 127 -16.29 9.34 12.21
CA SER A 127 -15.61 10.46 12.87
C SER A 127 -14.13 10.56 12.50
N ALA A 128 -13.64 9.69 11.61
CA ALA A 128 -12.25 9.67 11.17
C ALA A 128 -11.89 10.91 10.34
N GLN A 129 -10.65 11.36 10.48
CA GLN A 129 -10.10 12.49 9.72
C GLN A 129 -8.91 12.04 8.89
N ALA A 130 -8.77 12.61 7.69
CA ALA A 130 -7.71 12.26 6.75
C ALA A 130 -7.04 13.51 6.17
N LYS A 131 -5.71 13.52 6.15
CA LYS A 131 -4.89 14.57 5.53
C LYS A 131 -3.82 13.94 4.63
N LEU A 132 -3.70 14.42 3.40
CA LEU A 132 -2.60 14.10 2.50
C LEU A 132 -1.82 15.38 2.21
N GLU A 133 -0.59 15.44 2.68
CA GLU A 133 0.31 16.60 2.56
C GLU A 133 1.75 16.09 2.38
N ASP A 134 2.52 16.72 1.49
CA ASP A 134 3.91 16.36 1.18
C ASP A 134 4.14 14.86 0.89
N GLY A 135 3.13 14.21 0.31
CA GLY A 135 3.18 12.78 -0.02
C GLY A 135 2.98 11.86 1.19
N ILE A 136 2.54 12.37 2.34
CA ILE A 136 2.24 11.59 3.54
C ILE A 136 0.73 11.66 3.82
N LEU A 137 0.09 10.50 3.82
CA LEU A 137 -1.28 10.35 4.29
C LEU A 137 -1.27 10.13 5.80
N THR A 138 -1.95 10.99 6.54
CA THR A 138 -2.19 10.84 7.99
C THR A 138 -3.69 10.65 8.22
N LEU A 139 -4.05 9.60 8.97
CA LEU A 139 -5.41 9.28 9.36
C LEU A 139 -5.51 9.28 10.89
N ASN A 140 -6.41 10.09 11.44
CA ASN A 140 -6.77 10.09 12.86
C ASN A 140 -8.13 9.41 12.97
N ILE A 141 -8.17 8.24 13.61
CA ILE A 141 -9.33 7.35 13.60
C ILE A 141 -9.75 7.06 15.04
N PRO A 142 -10.83 7.70 15.53
CA PRO A 142 -11.31 7.48 16.89
C PRO A 142 -11.65 6.01 17.15
N LYS A 143 -11.29 5.52 18.34
CA LYS A 143 -11.74 4.22 18.82
C LYS A 143 -13.24 4.29 19.06
N ARG A 144 -13.93 3.20 18.74
CA ARG A 144 -15.35 3.06 19.04
C ARG A 144 -15.51 2.89 20.54
N GLU A 145 -16.39 3.69 21.13
CA GLU A 145 -16.80 3.52 22.52
C GLU A 145 -17.41 2.11 22.69
N GLU A 146 -16.77 1.27 23.50
CA GLU A 146 -17.30 -0.05 23.85
C GLU A 146 -18.45 0.15 24.83
N THR A 147 -19.67 -0.24 24.45
CA THR A 147 -20.84 -0.11 25.31
C THR A 147 -20.77 -1.11 26.46
N GLY A 148 -20.15 -0.73 27.58
CA GLY A 148 -20.29 -1.31 28.92
C GLY A 148 -19.90 -2.78 29.09
N THR A 149 -19.05 -3.06 30.09
CA THR A 149 -18.73 -4.43 30.51
C THR A 149 -19.98 -5.23 30.82
N GLN A 150 -20.21 -6.34 30.11
CA GLN A 150 -21.28 -7.28 30.45
C GLN A 150 -20.78 -8.26 31.51
N ARG A 151 -21.49 -8.35 32.63
CA ARG A 151 -21.22 -9.35 33.67
C ARG A 151 -21.75 -10.71 33.20
N ILE A 152 -20.88 -11.71 33.10
CA ILE A 152 -21.30 -13.10 32.90
C ILE A 152 -21.72 -13.67 34.26
N SER A 153 -22.95 -14.12 34.36
CA SER A 153 -23.44 -14.89 35.52
C SER A 153 -23.14 -16.37 35.31
N LEU A 154 -22.61 -17.02 36.35
CA LEU A 154 -22.47 -18.47 36.39
C LEU A 154 -23.81 -19.10 36.79
N LEU A 155 -24.19 -20.20 36.12
CA LEU A 155 -25.32 -21.06 36.49
C LEU A 155 -24.85 -22.21 37.38
#